data_AF-A0A0C3J8K4-F1
#
_entry.id   AF-A0A0C3J8K4-F1
#
_cell.length_a   1.000
_cell.length_b   1.000
_cell.length_c   1.000
_cell.angle_alpha   90.00
_cell.angle_beta   90.00
_cell.angle_gamma   90.00
#
_symmetry.space_group_name_H-M   'P 1'
#
loop_
_entity.id
_entity.type
_entity.pdbx_description
1 polymer ?
#
loop_
_entity_poly.entity_id
_entity_poly.type
_entity_poly.pdbx_seq_one_letter_code
_entity_poly.pdbx_strand_id
1 'polypeptide(L)'
;GLQHLAEIELKLHTGQANDVLHGLHLTLVDKVVVFQGVMQTAKSYSMKMWAWDMIHAINVMVNKQAMIYNQCRDAMIALVMGADILGCYQELHKEDLAVQTVAFSQNAHEHCGTHLPWF
;
A
#
# COMPACT_ATOMS: atom_id res chain seq x y z
N GLY A 1 25.51 16.21 18.36
CA GLY A 1 24.98 15.71 19.65
C GLY A 1 23.84 14.75 19.40
N LEU A 2 23.31 14.09 20.45
CA LEU A 2 22.19 13.13 20.36
C LEU A 2 20.97 13.68 19.60
N GLN A 3 20.66 14.97 19.77
CA GLN A 3 19.56 15.64 19.08
C GLN A 3 19.74 15.71 17.56
N HIS A 4 20.94 16.03 17.08
CA HIS A 4 21.27 16.04 15.65
C HIS A 4 21.20 14.64 15.02
N LEU A 5 21.49 13.59 15.80
CA LEU A 5 21.34 12.21 15.32
C LEU A 5 19.85 11.84 15.15
N ALA A 6 19.01 12.18 16.13
CA ALA A 6 17.57 11.98 16.06
C ALA A 6 16.94 12.71 14.85
N GLU A 7 17.41 13.92 14.53
CA GLU A 7 16.95 14.66 13.34
C GLU A 7 17.33 13.99 12.02
N ILE A 8 18.52 13.38 11.93
CA ILE A 8 18.94 12.63 10.75
C ILE A 8 18.12 11.35 10.61
N GLU A 9 17.94 10.62 11.70
CA GLU A 9 17.16 9.37 11.74
C GLU A 9 15.69 9.64 11.37
N LEU A 10 15.11 10.74 11.85
CA LEU A 10 13.78 11.18 11.45
C LEU A 10 13.68 11.39 9.94
N LYS A 11 14.61 12.15 9.34
CA LYS A 11 14.63 12.40 7.89
C LYS A 11 14.77 11.10 7.09
N LEU A 12 15.57 10.15 7.57
CA LEU A 12 15.72 8.86 6.94
C LEU A 12 14.39 8.10 6.91
N HIS A 13 13.71 7.99 8.04
CA HIS A 13 12.42 7.30 8.11
C HIS A 13 11.32 8.00 7.31
N THR A 14 11.31 9.33 7.27
CA THR A 14 10.43 10.11 6.39
C THR A 14 10.64 9.76 4.92
N GLY A 15 11.91 9.72 4.47
CA GLY A 15 12.24 9.32 3.10
C GLY A 15 11.80 7.89 2.79
N GLN A 16 12.12 6.94 3.69
CA GLN A 16 11.73 5.54 3.55
C GLN A 16 10.21 5.35 3.48
N ALA A 17 9.45 6.03 4.34
CA ALA A 17 8.00 5.96 4.32
C ALA A 17 7.43 6.47 2.98
N ASN A 18 7.95 7.59 2.47
CA ASN A 18 7.50 8.15 1.19
C ASN A 18 7.83 7.25 0.01
N ASP A 19 9.04 6.66 -0.02
CA ASP A 19 9.44 5.73 -1.08
C ASP A 19 8.55 4.48 -1.08
N VAL A 20 8.21 3.98 0.11
CA VAL A 20 7.33 2.82 0.27
C VAL A 20 5.91 3.14 -0.15
N LEU A 21 5.36 4.31 0.21
CA LEU A 21 4.04 4.76 -0.25
C LEU A 21 3.99 4.86 -1.78
N HIS A 22 5.02 5.45 -2.39
CA HIS A 22 5.12 5.54 -3.84
C HIS A 22 5.17 4.15 -4.50
N GLY A 23 5.96 3.23 -3.94
CA GLY A 23 5.99 1.84 -4.39
C GLY A 23 4.63 1.15 -4.25
N LEU A 24 3.88 1.45 -3.19
CA LEU A 24 2.53 0.93 -2.97
C LEU A 24 1.57 1.41 -4.05
N HIS A 25 1.60 2.69 -4.43
CA HIS A 25 0.81 3.21 -5.56
C HIS A 25 1.11 2.49 -6.87
N LEU A 26 2.39 2.35 -7.22
CA LEU A 26 2.79 1.67 -8.47
C LEU A 26 2.29 0.23 -8.49
N THR A 27 2.47 -0.49 -7.37
CA THR A 27 2.04 -1.89 -7.27
C THR A 27 0.51 -2.04 -7.36
N LEU A 28 -0.24 -1.08 -6.81
CA LEU A 28 -1.70 -1.05 -6.96
C LEU A 28 -2.13 -0.77 -8.39
N VAL A 29 -1.46 0.15 -9.09
CA VAL A 29 -1.70 0.41 -10.52
C VAL A 29 -1.46 -0.86 -11.34
N ASP A 30 -0.35 -1.57 -11.10
CA ASP A 30 -0.06 -2.84 -11.77
C ASP A 30 -1.18 -3.87 -11.55
N LYS A 31 -1.74 -3.93 -10.34
CA LYS A 31 -2.88 -4.80 -10.01
C LYS A 31 -4.11 -4.49 -10.86
N VAL A 32 -4.43 -3.20 -11.02
CA VAL A 32 -5.57 -2.75 -11.84
C VAL A 32 -5.35 -3.14 -13.30
N VAL A 33 -4.15 -2.92 -13.81
CA VAL A 33 -3.78 -3.24 -15.20
C VAL A 33 -3.89 -4.75 -15.46
N VAL A 34 -3.37 -5.59 -14.56
CA VAL A 34 -3.49 -7.05 -14.67
C VAL A 34 -4.95 -7.49 -14.64
N PHE A 35 -5.74 -6.93 -13.72
CA PHE A 35 -7.15 -7.25 -13.60
C PHE A 35 -7.94 -6.88 -14.86
N GLN A 36 -7.84 -5.64 -15.33
CA GLN A 36 -8.56 -5.18 -16.53
C GLN A 36 -8.04 -5.85 -17.80
N GLY A 37 -6.71 -5.92 -17.96
CA GLY A 37 -6.08 -6.40 -19.18
C GLY A 37 -6.18 -7.91 -19.37
N VAL A 38 -5.96 -8.70 -18.31
CA VAL A 38 -5.84 -10.15 -18.41
C VAL A 38 -7.11 -10.85 -17.95
N MET A 39 -7.69 -10.49 -16.79
CA MET A 39 -8.85 -11.23 -16.29
C MET A 39 -10.11 -11.03 -17.13
N GLN A 40 -10.37 -9.79 -17.60
CA GLN A 40 -11.56 -9.52 -18.41
C GLN A 40 -11.47 -10.12 -19.81
N THR A 41 -10.27 -10.26 -20.36
CA THR A 41 -10.06 -10.75 -21.74
C THR A 41 -9.69 -12.24 -21.81
N ALA A 42 -9.42 -12.89 -20.67
CA ALA A 42 -9.00 -14.28 -20.60
C ALA A 42 -10.07 -15.24 -21.13
N LYS A 43 -9.71 -15.93 -22.23
CA LYS A 43 -10.57 -16.91 -22.92
C LYS A 43 -10.41 -18.33 -22.39
N SER A 44 -9.39 -18.58 -21.56
CA SER A 44 -9.09 -19.92 -21.04
C SER A 44 -8.94 -19.94 -19.52
N TYR A 45 -9.16 -21.11 -18.94
CA TYR A 45 -8.98 -21.34 -17.51
C TYR A 45 -7.53 -21.10 -17.08
N SER A 46 -6.55 -21.52 -17.88
CA SER A 46 -5.12 -21.31 -17.62
C SER A 46 -4.75 -19.83 -17.56
N MET A 47 -5.28 -18.99 -18.47
CA MET A 47 -5.05 -17.53 -18.42
C MET A 47 -5.65 -16.89 -17.17
N LYS A 48 -6.83 -17.34 -16.75
CA LYS A 48 -7.47 -16.86 -15.51
C LYS A 48 -6.65 -17.26 -14.27
N MET A 49 -6.17 -18.50 -14.23
CA MET A 49 -5.32 -18.98 -13.13
C MET A 49 -4.02 -18.17 -13.04
N TRP A 50 -3.35 -17.93 -14.17
CA TRP A 50 -2.15 -17.11 -14.22
C TRP A 50 -2.39 -15.67 -13.74
N ALA A 51 -3.52 -15.05 -14.14
CA ALA A 51 -3.87 -13.73 -13.64
C ALA A 51 -4.12 -13.71 -12.12
N TRP A 52 -4.72 -14.77 -11.57
CA TRP A 52 -4.87 -14.91 -10.12
C TRP A 52 -3.53 -15.04 -9.39
N ASP A 53 -2.58 -15.79 -9.96
CA ASP A 53 -1.23 -15.93 -9.39
C ASP A 53 -0.51 -14.57 -9.37
N MET A 54 -0.64 -13.77 -10.45
CA MET A 54 -0.10 -12.40 -10.49
C MET A 54 -0.73 -11.50 -9.43
N ILE A 55 -2.06 -11.52 -9.30
CA ILE A 55 -2.78 -10.74 -8.28
C ILE A 55 -2.35 -11.17 -6.87
N HIS A 56 -2.14 -12.46 -6.64
CA HIS A 56 -1.64 -12.96 -5.37
C HIS A 56 -0.22 -12.46 -5.06
N ALA A 57 0.68 -12.52 -6.03
CA ALA A 57 2.03 -11.98 -5.90
C ALA A 57 2.04 -10.48 -5.60
N ILE A 58 1.18 -9.72 -6.28
CA ILE A 58 0.98 -8.29 -6.03
C ILE A 58 0.47 -8.04 -4.60
N ASN A 59 -0.51 -8.80 -4.12
CA ASN A 59 -1.01 -8.68 -2.75
C ASN A 59 0.08 -8.95 -1.70
N VAL A 60 0.95 -9.92 -1.94
CA VAL A 60 2.11 -10.19 -1.06
C VAL A 60 3.05 -8.97 -1.03
N MET A 61 3.32 -8.34 -2.18
CA MET A 61 4.15 -7.14 -2.26
C MET A 61 3.52 -5.96 -1.51
N VAL A 62 2.24 -5.69 -1.74
CA VAL A 62 1.49 -4.61 -1.07
C VAL A 62 1.52 -4.79 0.45
N ASN A 63 1.29 -6.00 0.94
CA ASN A 63 1.34 -6.28 2.39
C ASN A 63 2.74 -6.04 2.97
N LYS A 64 3.80 -6.40 2.24
CA LYS A 64 5.18 -6.15 2.66
C LYS A 64 5.47 -4.66 2.73
N GLN A 65 5.07 -3.89 1.72
CA GLN A 65 5.23 -2.44 1.69
C GLN A 65 4.47 -1.78 2.85
N ALA A 66 3.21 -2.14 3.08
CA ALA A 66 2.43 -1.60 4.19
C ALA A 66 3.08 -1.87 5.56
N MET A 67 3.66 -3.06 5.75
CA MET A 67 4.40 -3.38 6.97
C MET A 67 5.63 -2.48 7.17
N ILE A 68 6.44 -2.29 6.11
CA ILE A 68 7.65 -1.45 6.18
C ILE A 68 7.25 0.00 6.47
N TYR A 69 6.19 0.50 5.82
CA TYR A 69 5.67 1.83 6.06
C TYR A 69 5.25 2.02 7.53
N ASN A 70 4.46 1.11 8.08
CA ASN A 70 4.02 1.20 9.48
C ASN A 70 5.20 1.15 10.46
N GLN A 71 6.24 0.35 10.18
CA GLN A 71 7.47 0.35 10.98
C GLN A 71 8.20 1.70 10.93
N CYS A 72 8.30 2.34 9.76
CA CYS A 72 8.88 3.67 9.64
C CYS A 72 8.06 4.70 10.43
N ARG A 73 6.73 4.62 10.35
CA ARG A 73 5.82 5.47 11.11
C ARG A 73 6.02 5.31 12.62
N ASP A 74 6.08 4.08 13.13
CA ASP A 74 6.28 3.82 14.55
C ASP A 74 7.63 4.35 15.06
N ALA A 75 8.69 4.21 14.25
CA ALA A 75 10.00 4.80 14.54
C ALA A 75 9.93 6.35 14.59
N MET A 76 9.25 6.97 13.63
CA MET A 76 9.06 8.43 13.62
C MET A 76 8.26 8.94 14.84
N ILE A 77 7.21 8.21 15.25
CA ILE A 77 6.42 8.53 16.45
C ILE A 77 7.29 8.47 17.71
N ALA A 78 8.15 7.45 17.82
CA ALA A 78 9.07 7.28 18.94
C ALA A 78 10.11 8.41 19.03
N LEU A 79 10.55 8.96 17.90
CA LEU A 79 11.55 10.03 17.83
C LEU A 79 10.98 11.43 18.13
N VAL A 80 9.75 11.73 17.72
CA VAL A 80 9.17 13.10 17.75
C VAL A 80 8.21 13.34 18.94
N MET A 81 7.95 12.32 19.77
CA MET A 81 6.82 12.32 20.72
C MET A 81 5.47 12.57 20.01
N GLY A 82 5.31 11.92 18.86
CA GLY A 82 4.02 11.54 18.26
C GLY A 82 3.16 12.60 17.57
N ALA A 83 2.98 13.80 18.11
CA ALA A 83 1.85 14.66 17.70
C ALA A 83 1.93 15.19 16.26
N ASP A 84 3.11 15.60 15.78
CA ASP A 84 3.29 16.24 14.47
C ASP A 84 3.29 15.22 13.31
N ILE A 85 3.82 14.01 13.56
CA ILE A 85 3.90 12.92 12.57
C ILE A 85 2.53 12.28 12.31
N LEU A 86 1.68 12.18 13.34
CA LEU A 86 0.37 11.55 13.25
C LEU A 86 -0.60 12.26 12.30
N GLY A 87 -0.39 13.56 12.04
CA GLY A 87 -1.17 14.31 11.05
C GLY A 87 -0.76 14.05 9.60
N CYS A 88 0.52 13.72 9.37
CA CYS A 88 1.10 13.56 8.03
C CYS A 88 1.15 12.09 7.58
N TYR A 89 1.30 11.16 8.53
CA TYR A 89 1.46 9.72 8.29
C TYR A 89 0.41 8.92 9.05
N GLN A 90 -0.71 8.59 8.39
CA GLN A 90 -1.74 7.75 9.01
C GLN A 90 -1.31 6.27 8.99
N GLU A 91 -1.95 5.46 9.82
CA GLU A 91 -1.66 4.02 9.87
C GLU A 91 -2.29 3.30 8.66
N LEU A 92 -1.53 2.39 8.04
CA LEU A 92 -2.08 1.52 6.99
C LEU A 92 -2.68 0.27 7.62
N HIS A 93 -4.00 0.15 7.57
CA HIS A 93 -4.69 -1.03 8.05
C HIS A 93 -4.88 -2.07 6.94
N LYS A 94 -5.06 -3.34 7.32
CA LYS A 94 -5.25 -4.43 6.35
C LYS A 94 -6.57 -4.27 5.59
N GLU A 95 -7.55 -3.66 6.23
CA GLU A 95 -8.86 -3.36 5.70
C GLU A 95 -8.77 -2.40 4.51
N ASP A 96 -7.92 -1.37 4.61
CA ASP A 96 -7.65 -0.42 3.51
C ASP A 96 -7.06 -1.11 2.27
N LEU A 97 -6.30 -2.19 2.47
CA LEU A 97 -5.70 -3.00 1.41
C LEU A 97 -6.68 -4.05 0.85
N ALA A 98 -7.59 -4.54 1.69
CA ALA A 98 -8.59 -5.55 1.34
C ALA A 98 -9.74 -4.98 0.50
N VAL A 99 -10.21 -3.77 0.83
CA VAL A 99 -11.29 -3.07 0.09
C VAL A 99 -10.96 -2.96 -1.40
N GLN A 100 -9.70 -2.71 -1.74
CA GLN A 100 -9.27 -2.66 -3.14
C GLN A 100 -9.40 -4.01 -3.84
N THR A 101 -9.04 -5.11 -3.18
CA THR A 101 -9.14 -6.46 -3.75
C THR A 101 -10.60 -6.83 -4.04
N VAL A 102 -11.53 -6.45 -3.15
CA VAL A 102 -12.97 -6.72 -3.32
C VAL A 102 -13.59 -5.83 -4.40
N ALA A 103 -13.21 -4.55 -4.46
CA ALA A 103 -13.66 -3.64 -5.52
C ALA A 103 -13.31 -4.16 -6.92
N PHE A 104 -12.12 -4.77 -7.09
CA PHE A 104 -11.75 -5.41 -8.35
C PHE A 104 -12.53 -6.70 -8.60
N SER A 105 -12.61 -7.62 -7.62
CA SER A 105 -13.15 -8.98 -7.86
C SER A 105 -14.64 -9.03 -8.19
N GLN A 106 -15.44 -8.02 -7.82
CA GLN A 106 -16.90 -8.12 -7.85
C GLN A 106 -17.62 -7.37 -9.00
N ASN A 107 -16.92 -6.72 -9.95
CA ASN A 107 -17.55 -5.83 -10.95
C ASN A 107 -18.59 -4.86 -10.33
N ALA A 108 -18.46 -4.55 -9.04
CA ALA A 108 -19.44 -3.76 -8.31
C ALA A 108 -19.20 -2.28 -8.62
N HIS A 109 -19.86 -1.81 -9.68
CA HIS A 109 -19.95 -0.40 -10.05
C HIS A 109 -20.50 0.48 -8.90
N GLU A 110 -21.09 -0.11 -7.86
CA GLU A 110 -21.86 0.60 -6.83
C GLU A 110 -21.17 0.68 -5.45
N HIS A 111 -20.01 0.04 -5.27
CA HIS A 111 -19.27 0.06 -4.01
C HIS A 111 -17.77 0.32 -4.24
N CYS A 112 -17.44 1.42 -4.92
CA CYS A 112 -16.15 2.09 -4.66
C CYS A 112 -16.16 2.51 -3.17
N GLY A 113 -15.76 1.57 -2.31
CA GLY A 113 -15.62 1.79 -0.87
C GLY A 113 -14.71 3.00 -0.65
N THR A 114 -15.23 3.92 0.16
CA THR A 114 -14.75 5.27 0.48
C THR A 114 -13.42 5.33 1.25
N HIS A 115 -12.54 4.34 1.10
CA HIS A 115 -11.18 4.35 1.64
C HIS A 115 -10.26 3.91 0.50
N LEU A 116 -9.54 4.82 -0.17
CA LEU A 116 -8.45 5.66 0.37
C LEU A 116 -8.31 7.00 -0.38
N PRO A 117 -8.17 8.15 0.33
CA PRO A 117 -7.70 9.38 -0.31
C PRO A 117 -6.63 10.15 0.49
N TRP A 118 -5.88 9.52 1.40
CA TRP A 118 -4.93 10.24 2.25
C TRP A 118 -3.45 10.05 1.88
N PHE A 119 -3.13 9.07 1.02
CA PHE A 119 -1.79 8.92 0.42
C PHE A 119 -1.88 8.66 -1.07
#